data_AF-A0AAD6XIW5-F1
#
_entry.id   AF-A0AAD6XIW5-F1
#
_cell.length_a   1.000
_cell.length_b   1.000
_cell.length_c   1.000
_cell.angle_alpha   90.00
_cell.angle_beta   90.00
_cell.angle_gamma   90.00
#
_symmetry.space_group_name_H-M   'P 1'
#
loop_
_entity.id
_entity.type
_entity.pdbx_description
1 polymer ?
#
loop_
_entity_poly.entity_id
_entity_poly.type
_entity_poly.pdbx_seq_one_letter_code
_entity_poly.pdbx_strand_id
1 'polypeptide(L)'
;MPRVNTAPVYSNPRRISDGTTSLDVDKVSANIPDDRAAEPVKPERKNYPEKHRGRDRLGAIRDANRDKLLNAPSSGLFWKEVKRLADPKPAPIAVTAEDLREVFEKRLNPPARLPSAFDKIQHEINKTLAALIPETTEDETPERFFSAEWGEDDGAWVKDHLLKHSLDSSAGEDALTYNDVMEIPNSDLAHLYRIIALESCFLKVLTLLIHRRITQWAAARGFIPDWQNGFREKYRTNNNPFVLRCIRDWARAHGKTVYVAAIDATNAFPSTDHPTLWLKLAKLGMAGPVSD
;
A
#
# COMPACT_ATOMS: atom_id res chain seq x y z
N MET A 1 3.57 54.91 -15.49
CA MET A 1 4.51 53.78 -15.70
C MET A 1 4.10 52.63 -14.79
N PRO A 2 3.73 51.47 -15.31
CA PRO A 2 3.23 50.36 -14.51
C PRO A 2 4.38 49.59 -13.85
N ARG A 3 4.18 49.25 -12.56
CA ARG A 3 5.06 48.41 -11.75
C ARG A 3 4.91 46.95 -12.17
N VAL A 4 6.01 46.33 -12.60
CA VAL A 4 6.11 44.89 -12.89
C VAL A 4 6.25 44.15 -11.57
N ASN A 5 5.26 43.32 -11.23
CA ASN A 5 5.32 42.37 -10.13
C ASN A 5 6.05 41.12 -10.63
N THR A 6 7.33 40.97 -10.28
CA THR A 6 8.09 39.73 -10.47
C THR A 6 7.77 38.77 -9.32
N ALA A 7 7.05 37.69 -9.61
CA ALA A 7 6.89 36.58 -8.68
C ALA A 7 8.24 35.89 -8.43
N PRO A 8 8.53 35.40 -7.22
CA PRO A 8 9.78 34.72 -6.92
C PRO A 8 9.84 33.36 -7.64
N VAL A 9 10.88 33.20 -8.46
CA VAL A 9 11.28 31.93 -9.05
C VAL A 9 11.77 31.03 -7.91
N TYR A 10 10.99 30.01 -7.57
CA TYR A 10 11.48 28.92 -6.72
C TYR A 10 12.53 28.14 -7.51
N SER A 11 13.81 28.46 -7.25
CA SER A 11 14.94 27.68 -7.73
C SER A 11 14.88 26.29 -7.08
N ASN A 12 14.69 25.28 -7.90
CA ASN A 12 14.83 23.87 -7.54
C ASN A 12 16.21 23.68 -6.87
N PRO A 13 16.31 23.18 -5.62
CA PRO A 13 17.61 22.99 -4.99
C PRO A 13 18.42 21.98 -5.79
N ARG A 14 19.65 22.41 -6.10
CA ARG A 14 20.64 21.69 -6.91
C ARG A 14 20.86 20.28 -6.39
N ARG A 15 20.98 19.34 -7.34
CA ARG A 15 21.62 18.03 -7.15
C ARG A 15 22.88 18.20 -6.32
N ILE A 16 22.91 17.57 -5.15
CA ILE A 16 24.15 17.22 -4.48
C ILE A 16 24.77 16.13 -5.35
N SER A 17 25.91 16.45 -5.97
CA SER A 17 26.73 15.51 -6.71
C SER A 17 27.51 14.65 -5.71
N ASP A 18 26.89 13.60 -5.21
CA ASP A 18 27.60 12.50 -4.57
C ASP A 18 27.35 11.24 -5.38
N GLY A 19 28.45 10.54 -5.69
CA GLY A 19 28.56 9.38 -6.58
C GLY A 19 27.71 8.18 -6.15
N THR A 20 26.40 8.34 -6.20
CA THR A 20 25.40 7.31 -6.00
C THR A 20 24.99 6.85 -7.38
N THR A 21 25.39 5.64 -7.76
CA THR A 21 24.89 4.99 -8.98
C THR A 21 23.42 4.66 -8.76
N SER A 22 22.55 5.63 -9.03
CA SER A 22 21.11 5.42 -9.12
C SER A 22 20.85 4.60 -10.38
N LEU A 23 20.47 3.34 -10.22
CA LEU A 23 19.75 2.62 -11.27
C LEU A 23 18.40 3.32 -11.41
N ASP A 24 18.26 4.09 -12.49
CA ASP A 24 16.99 4.67 -12.92
C ASP A 24 16.10 3.49 -13.32
N VAL A 25 15.16 3.10 -12.46
CA VAL A 25 14.19 2.04 -12.75
C VAL A 25 12.84 2.70 -12.92
N ASP A 26 12.23 2.46 -14.08
CA ASP A 26 10.90 2.96 -14.40
C ASP A 26 9.91 2.55 -13.31
N LYS A 27 9.19 3.54 -12.79
CA LYS A 27 8.15 3.34 -11.79
C LYS A 27 6.96 2.65 -12.46
N VAL A 28 6.90 1.33 -12.39
CA VAL A 28 5.74 0.55 -12.86
C VAL A 28 4.67 0.51 -11.77
N SER A 29 3.55 1.19 -11.98
CA SER A 29 2.34 1.06 -11.16
C SER A 29 1.44 -0.03 -11.73
N ALA A 30 1.08 -1.03 -10.92
CA ALA A 30 0.06 -2.02 -11.27
C ALA A 30 -1.34 -1.42 -10.98
N ASN A 31 -1.86 -0.62 -11.89
CA ASN A 31 -3.27 -0.27 -11.90
C ASN A 31 -3.94 -1.10 -12.99
N ILE A 32 -4.80 -2.03 -12.61
CA ILE A 32 -5.72 -2.69 -13.54
C ILE A 32 -6.62 -1.61 -14.16
N PRO A 33 -6.90 -1.63 -15.47
CA PRO A 33 -7.81 -0.66 -16.08
C PRO A 33 -9.15 -0.69 -15.34
N ASP A 34 -9.53 0.45 -14.77
CA ASP A 34 -10.89 0.63 -14.28
C ASP A 34 -11.78 0.80 -15.51
N ASP A 35 -12.55 -0.23 -15.87
CA ASP A 35 -13.55 -0.19 -16.95
C ASP A 35 -14.65 0.86 -16.70
N ARG A 36 -14.62 1.54 -15.55
CA ARG A 36 -15.36 2.77 -15.29
C ARG A 36 -14.66 3.99 -15.88
N ALA A 37 -14.31 3.93 -17.17
CA ALA A 37 -14.23 5.15 -17.95
C ALA A 37 -15.66 5.71 -18.02
N ALA A 38 -16.05 6.51 -17.02
CA ALA A 38 -17.29 7.27 -17.06
C ALA A 38 -17.38 7.91 -18.44
N GLU A 39 -18.42 7.58 -19.20
CA GLU A 39 -18.58 8.09 -20.56
C GLU A 39 -18.32 9.59 -20.50
N PRO A 40 -17.37 10.12 -21.31
CA PRO A 40 -17.03 11.53 -21.24
C PRO A 40 -18.32 12.31 -21.48
N VAL A 41 -18.76 13.06 -20.47
CA VAL A 41 -19.95 13.92 -20.56
C VAL A 41 -19.82 14.73 -21.84
N LYS A 42 -20.59 14.35 -22.87
CA LYS A 42 -20.55 15.02 -24.16
C LYS A 42 -21.21 16.38 -23.92
N PRO A 43 -20.46 17.50 -23.98
CA PRO A 43 -21.07 18.80 -23.79
C PRO A 43 -22.16 19.00 -24.85
N GLU A 44 -23.24 19.66 -24.45
CA GLU A 44 -24.40 19.92 -25.29
C GLU A 44 -23.96 20.56 -26.62
N ARG A 45 -24.34 19.94 -27.74
CA ARG A 45 -23.91 20.39 -29.08
C ARG A 45 -24.67 21.65 -29.47
N LYS A 46 -24.12 22.83 -29.20
CA LYS A 46 -24.59 24.06 -29.83
C LYS A 46 -24.23 24.06 -31.33
N ASN A 47 -25.18 24.51 -32.17
CA ASN A 47 -25.01 24.60 -33.62
C ASN A 47 -24.15 25.82 -33.95
N TYR A 48 -22.88 25.60 -34.29
CA TYR A 48 -21.94 26.67 -34.65
C TYR A 48 -21.65 26.64 -36.16
N PRO A 49 -21.46 27.80 -36.81
CA PRO A 49 -21.03 27.86 -38.21
C PRO A 49 -19.72 27.09 -38.43
N GLU A 50 -19.62 26.33 -39.52
CA GLU A 50 -18.55 25.35 -39.78
C GLU A 50 -17.13 25.87 -39.56
N LYS A 51 -16.87 27.15 -39.82
CA LYS A 51 -15.54 27.78 -39.71
C LYS A 51 -15.01 27.94 -38.28
N HIS A 52 -15.85 27.83 -37.24
CA HIS A 52 -15.45 28.06 -35.83
C HIS A 52 -15.65 26.86 -34.90
N ARG A 53 -16.26 25.78 -35.40
CA ARG A 53 -16.65 24.58 -34.63
C ARG A 53 -15.52 23.95 -33.80
N GLY A 54 -14.28 23.99 -34.28
CA GLY A 54 -13.11 23.46 -33.56
C GLY A 54 -12.65 24.37 -32.41
N ARG A 55 -12.68 25.69 -32.61
CA ARG A 55 -12.23 26.69 -31.63
C ARG A 55 -13.23 26.83 -30.49
N ASP A 56 -14.52 26.81 -30.81
CA ASP A 56 -15.59 26.91 -29.82
C ASP A 56 -15.67 25.67 -28.94
N ARG A 57 -15.42 24.49 -29.53
CA ARG A 57 -15.29 23.23 -28.79
C ARG A 57 -14.11 23.26 -27.81
N LEU A 58 -12.96 23.75 -28.25
CA LEU A 58 -11.78 23.90 -27.39
C LEU A 58 -12.02 24.94 -26.28
N GLY A 59 -12.73 26.03 -26.59
CA GLY A 59 -13.18 27.02 -25.60
C GLY A 59 -14.04 26.39 -24.52
N ALA A 60 -15.12 25.70 -24.91
CA ALA A 60 -16.03 25.04 -23.97
C ALA A 60 -15.33 24.00 -23.07
N ILE A 61 -14.38 23.24 -23.62
CA ILE A 61 -13.58 22.28 -22.82
C ILE A 61 -12.69 23.02 -21.81
N ARG A 62 -12.05 24.12 -22.21
CA ARG A 62 -11.21 24.94 -21.33
C ARG A 62 -12.02 25.60 -20.22
N ASP A 63 -13.20 26.11 -20.55
CA ASP A 63 -14.09 26.76 -19.58
C ASP A 63 -14.63 25.73 -18.57
N ALA A 64 -15.06 24.56 -19.03
CA ALA A 64 -15.49 23.47 -18.14
C ALA A 64 -14.36 22.98 -17.21
N ASN A 65 -13.13 22.84 -17.72
CA ASN A 65 -11.97 22.47 -16.89
C ASN A 65 -11.62 23.58 -15.89
N ARG A 66 -11.71 24.85 -16.31
CA ARG A 66 -11.47 26.01 -15.45
C ARG A 66 -12.49 26.05 -14.31
N ASP A 67 -13.77 25.84 -14.59
CA ASP A 67 -14.83 25.84 -13.58
C ASP A 67 -14.65 24.70 -12.58
N LYS A 68 -14.21 23.52 -13.02
CA LYS A 68 -13.88 22.39 -12.12
C LYS A 68 -12.71 22.70 -11.18
N LEU A 69 -11.69 23.42 -11.66
CA LEU A 69 -10.56 23.83 -10.85
C LEU A 69 -10.93 24.93 -9.86
N LEU A 70 -11.67 25.95 -10.30
CA LEU A 70 -12.03 27.09 -9.46
C LEU A 70 -13.09 26.76 -8.40
N ASN A 71 -13.98 25.82 -8.71
CA ASN A 71 -15.07 25.42 -7.81
C ASN A 71 -14.81 24.06 -7.13
N ALA A 72 -13.56 23.62 -7.06
CA ALA A 72 -13.21 22.37 -6.38
C ALA A 72 -13.55 22.47 -4.88
N PRO A 73 -14.40 21.58 -4.33
CA PRO A 73 -14.89 21.70 -2.95
C PRO A 73 -13.85 21.29 -1.90
N SER A 74 -12.72 20.73 -2.32
CA SER A 74 -11.59 20.43 -1.43
C SER A 74 -10.27 20.52 -2.16
N SER A 75 -9.18 20.73 -1.40
CA SER A 75 -7.82 20.73 -1.92
C SER A 75 -7.45 19.40 -2.59
N GLY A 76 -7.95 18.27 -2.08
CA GLY A 76 -7.74 16.95 -2.68
C GLY A 76 -8.38 16.84 -4.07
N LEU A 77 -9.61 17.31 -4.23
CA LEU A 77 -10.31 17.29 -5.52
C LEU A 77 -9.70 18.28 -6.51
N PHE A 78 -9.23 19.43 -6.04
CA PHE A 78 -8.46 20.38 -6.85
C PHE A 78 -7.22 19.70 -7.45
N TRP A 79 -6.39 19.07 -6.61
CA TRP A 79 -5.18 18.39 -7.08
C TRP A 79 -5.48 17.17 -7.95
N LYS A 80 -6.59 16.47 -7.72
CA LYS A 80 -7.05 15.37 -8.59
C LYS A 80 -7.35 15.88 -10.00
N GLU A 81 -8.02 17.03 -10.13
CA GLU A 81 -8.34 17.62 -11.42
C GLU A 81 -7.11 18.21 -12.13
N VAL A 82 -6.17 18.80 -11.38
CA VAL A 82 -4.87 19.23 -11.92
C VAL A 82 -4.11 18.04 -12.52
N LYS A 83 -4.01 16.94 -11.78
CA LYS A 83 -3.37 15.70 -12.27
C LYS A 83 -4.05 15.15 -13.51
N ARG A 84 -5.38 15.10 -13.53
CA ARG A 84 -6.15 14.66 -14.72
C ARG A 84 -5.83 15.47 -15.99
N LEU A 85 -5.53 16.76 -15.84
CA LEU A 85 -5.24 17.65 -16.95
C LEU A 85 -3.77 17.63 -17.37
N ALA A 86 -2.85 17.44 -16.42
CA ALA A 86 -1.42 17.54 -16.64
C ALA A 86 -0.75 16.18 -16.92
N ASP A 87 -1.25 15.11 -16.30
CA ASP A 87 -0.63 13.81 -16.40
C ASP A 87 -0.96 13.19 -17.77
N PRO A 88 0.01 12.55 -18.43
CA PRO A 88 -0.26 11.79 -19.64
C PRO A 88 -1.31 10.73 -19.35
N LYS A 89 -2.27 10.56 -20.27
CA LYS A 89 -3.30 9.51 -20.14
C LYS A 89 -2.59 8.16 -19.96
N PRO A 90 -2.87 7.41 -18.88
CA PRO A 90 -2.26 6.11 -18.70
C PRO A 90 -2.61 5.23 -19.90
N ALA A 91 -1.59 4.69 -20.55
CA ALA A 91 -1.78 3.71 -21.60
C ALA A 91 -2.42 2.46 -20.97
N PRO A 92 -3.35 1.77 -21.67
CA PRO A 92 -3.83 0.49 -21.20
C PRO A 92 -2.64 -0.43 -20.99
N ILE A 93 -2.53 -0.96 -19.77
CA ILE A 93 -1.46 -1.87 -19.38
C ILE A 93 -1.78 -3.21 -20.04
N ALA A 94 -1.10 -3.51 -21.15
CA ALA A 94 -1.26 -4.73 -21.94
C ALA A 94 -0.17 -5.76 -21.60
N VAL A 95 0.11 -5.96 -20.31
CA VAL A 95 0.99 -7.05 -19.86
C VAL A 95 0.15 -8.19 -19.30
N THR A 96 0.41 -9.40 -19.78
CA THR A 96 -0.21 -10.61 -19.26
C THR A 96 0.36 -10.96 -17.88
N ALA A 97 -0.33 -11.82 -17.14
CA ALA A 97 0.20 -12.35 -15.87
C ALA A 97 1.56 -13.05 -16.06
N GLU A 98 1.77 -13.71 -17.21
CA GLU A 98 3.06 -14.35 -17.54
C GLU A 98 4.16 -13.30 -17.80
N ASP A 99 3.85 -12.17 -18.42
CA ASP A 99 4.82 -11.07 -18.59
C ASP A 99 5.19 -10.43 -17.25
N LEU A 100 4.24 -10.36 -16.32
CA LEU A 100 4.48 -9.89 -14.96
C LEU A 100 5.33 -10.87 -14.15
N ARG A 101 5.21 -12.18 -14.41
CA ARG A 101 6.00 -13.21 -13.73
C ARG A 101 7.50 -12.98 -13.88
N GLU A 102 8.00 -12.70 -15.09
CA GLU A 102 9.42 -12.43 -15.30
C GLU A 102 9.90 -11.20 -14.52
N VAL A 103 9.06 -10.15 -14.45
CA VAL A 103 9.33 -8.95 -13.66
C VAL A 103 9.30 -9.23 -12.16
N PHE A 104 8.33 -10.02 -11.69
CA PHE A 104 8.19 -10.40 -10.29
C PHE A 104 9.30 -11.34 -9.84
N GLU A 105 9.68 -12.36 -10.61
CA GLU A 105 10.81 -13.23 -10.32
C GLU A 105 12.12 -12.43 -10.22
N LYS A 106 12.34 -11.46 -11.12
CA LYS A 106 13.48 -10.52 -11.01
C LYS A 106 13.42 -9.64 -9.77
N ARG A 107 12.21 -9.24 -9.32
CA ARG A 107 12.00 -8.45 -8.09
C ARG A 107 12.08 -9.29 -6.82
N LEU A 108 11.78 -10.59 -6.90
CA LEU A 108 11.94 -11.54 -5.82
C LEU A 108 13.41 -11.63 -5.40
N ASN A 109 14.33 -11.47 -6.37
CA ASN A 109 15.78 -11.33 -6.19
C ASN A 109 16.35 -12.06 -4.96
N PRO A 110 16.08 -13.37 -4.78
CA PRO A 110 16.78 -14.11 -3.75
C PRO A 110 18.28 -14.10 -4.13
N PRO A 111 19.18 -13.76 -3.20
CA PRO A 111 20.60 -13.69 -3.53
C PRO A 111 21.10 -15.07 -3.98
N ALA A 112 21.51 -15.18 -5.26
CA ALA A 112 22.02 -16.43 -5.83
C ALA A 112 23.21 -17.00 -5.05
N ARG A 113 23.95 -16.14 -4.34
CA ARG A 113 24.91 -16.51 -3.30
C ARG A 113 24.68 -15.63 -2.09
N LEU A 114 24.48 -16.26 -0.94
CA LEU A 114 24.44 -15.55 0.34
C LEU A 114 25.78 -14.83 0.59
N PRO A 115 25.75 -13.57 1.06
CA PRO A 115 26.97 -12.83 1.42
C PRO A 115 27.86 -13.62 2.39
N SER A 116 29.17 -13.39 2.37
CA SER A 116 30.09 -14.06 3.30
C SER A 116 29.81 -13.75 4.77
N ALA A 117 29.27 -12.56 5.06
CA ALA A 117 28.84 -12.14 6.39
C ALA A 117 27.49 -12.78 6.83
N PHE A 118 26.80 -13.47 5.93
CA PHE A 118 25.54 -14.13 6.25
C PHE A 118 25.79 -15.46 6.96
N ASP A 119 25.11 -15.68 8.07
CA ASP A 119 25.26 -16.90 8.86
C ASP A 119 24.54 -18.07 8.20
N LYS A 120 25.28 -18.80 7.36
CA LYS A 120 24.78 -19.98 6.65
C LYS A 120 24.38 -21.11 7.59
N ILE A 121 25.07 -21.25 8.72
CA ILE A 121 24.78 -22.33 9.69
C ILE A 121 23.43 -22.03 10.33
N GLN A 122 23.21 -20.80 10.81
CA GLN A 122 21.93 -20.40 11.39
C GLN A 122 20.78 -20.50 10.38
N HIS A 123 21.02 -20.15 9.11
CA HIS A 123 20.02 -20.30 8.06
C HIS A 123 19.59 -21.76 7.84
N GLU A 124 20.53 -22.70 7.74
CA GLU A 124 20.21 -24.12 7.60
C GLU A 124 19.54 -24.70 8.86
N ILE A 125 19.96 -24.24 10.06
CA ILE A 125 19.28 -24.57 11.31
C ILE A 125 17.82 -24.09 11.28
N ASN A 126 17.58 -22.85 10.85
CA ASN A 126 16.22 -22.31 10.78
C ASN A 126 15.35 -23.09 9.81
N LYS A 127 15.88 -23.46 8.63
CA LYS A 127 15.17 -24.30 7.66
C LYS A 127 14.81 -25.67 8.25
N THR A 128 15.78 -26.32 8.90
CA THR A 128 15.57 -27.62 9.53
C THR A 128 14.52 -27.55 10.63
N LEU A 129 14.60 -26.55 11.51
CA LEU A 129 13.64 -26.38 12.60
C LEU A 129 12.25 -25.97 12.10
N ALA A 130 12.16 -25.13 11.08
CA ALA A 130 10.89 -24.75 10.48
C ALA A 130 10.17 -25.96 9.87
N ALA A 131 10.92 -26.88 9.24
CA ALA A 131 10.38 -28.12 8.71
C ALA A 131 9.90 -29.12 9.78
N LEU A 132 10.27 -28.90 11.05
CA LEU A 132 9.79 -29.69 12.20
C LEU A 132 8.56 -29.09 12.86
N ILE A 133 8.07 -27.92 12.40
CA ILE A 133 6.79 -27.39 12.86
C ILE A 133 5.70 -28.36 12.38
N PRO A 134 4.82 -28.85 13.27
CA PRO A 134 3.75 -29.77 12.88
C PRO A 134 2.82 -29.14 11.83
N GLU A 135 2.24 -29.96 10.95
CA GLU A 135 1.23 -29.52 9.97
C GLU A 135 -0.07 -29.03 10.62
N THR A 136 -0.31 -29.40 11.87
CA THR A 136 -1.46 -28.91 12.63
C THR A 136 -0.98 -28.53 14.01
N THR A 137 -1.21 -27.28 14.38
CA THR A 137 -0.74 -26.71 15.65
C THR A 137 -1.92 -26.29 16.51
N GLU A 138 -1.72 -26.29 17.83
CA GLU A 138 -2.76 -25.90 18.79
C GLU A 138 -2.57 -24.45 19.22
N ASP A 139 -3.63 -23.66 19.13
CA ASP A 139 -3.63 -22.29 19.62
C ASP A 139 -3.75 -22.26 21.14
N GLU A 140 -2.61 -22.09 21.80
CA GLU A 140 -2.53 -21.99 23.26
C GLU A 140 -2.89 -20.59 23.80
N THR A 141 -3.25 -19.63 22.95
CA THR A 141 -3.62 -18.29 23.42
C THR A 141 -4.99 -18.33 24.12
N PRO A 142 -5.14 -17.75 25.33
CA PRO A 142 -6.44 -17.69 26.01
C PRO A 142 -7.52 -16.98 25.18
N GLU A 143 -7.13 -16.03 24.34
CA GLU A 143 -8.01 -15.26 23.46
C GLU A 143 -8.38 -15.99 22.17
N ARG A 144 -7.73 -17.12 21.87
CA ARG A 144 -7.92 -17.91 20.65
C ARG A 144 -7.68 -17.12 19.36
N PHE A 145 -6.60 -16.34 19.32
CA PHE A 145 -6.28 -15.46 18.18
C PHE A 145 -6.14 -16.19 16.85
N PHE A 146 -5.81 -17.47 16.85
CA PHE A 146 -5.51 -18.24 15.64
C PHE A 146 -6.47 -19.42 15.41
N SER A 147 -7.29 -19.74 16.42
CA SER A 147 -8.27 -20.84 16.39
C SER A 147 -9.73 -20.40 16.42
N ALA A 148 -10.03 -19.14 16.77
CA ALA A 148 -11.41 -18.66 16.76
C ALA A 148 -12.01 -18.73 15.35
N GLU A 149 -13.27 -19.13 15.23
CA GLU A 149 -13.98 -19.07 13.95
C GLU A 149 -14.29 -17.61 13.58
N TRP A 150 -14.43 -17.34 12.28
CA TRP A 150 -14.90 -16.03 11.81
C TRP A 150 -16.39 -15.89 12.11
N GLY A 151 -16.80 -14.81 12.76
CA GLY A 151 -18.19 -14.56 13.14
C GLY A 151 -18.83 -13.40 12.38
N GLU A 152 -20.11 -13.13 12.67
CA GLU A 152 -20.83 -11.97 12.11
C GLU A 152 -20.15 -10.64 12.46
N ASP A 153 -19.56 -10.55 13.65
CA ASP A 153 -18.80 -9.38 14.12
C ASP A 153 -17.57 -9.11 13.25
N ASP A 154 -16.94 -10.14 12.70
CA ASP A 154 -15.81 -10.00 11.77
C ASP A 154 -16.28 -9.44 10.42
N GLY A 155 -17.41 -9.94 9.91
CA GLY A 155 -18.04 -9.41 8.71
C GLY A 155 -18.44 -7.94 8.86
N ALA A 156 -19.07 -7.59 10.01
CA ALA A 156 -19.42 -6.21 10.33
C ALA A 156 -18.19 -5.30 10.40
N TRP A 157 -17.13 -5.76 11.08
CA TRP A 157 -15.89 -5.02 11.21
C TRP A 157 -15.21 -4.78 9.86
N VAL A 158 -15.15 -5.79 8.98
CA VAL A 158 -14.58 -5.65 7.64
C VAL A 158 -15.31 -4.58 6.86
N LYS A 159 -16.65 -4.62 6.84
CA LYS A 159 -17.45 -3.64 6.09
C LYS A 159 -17.21 -2.21 6.58
N ASP A 160 -17.17 -2.00 7.89
CA ASP A 160 -16.83 -0.71 8.49
C ASP A 160 -15.40 -0.27 8.12
N HIS A 161 -14.44 -1.20 8.12
CA HIS A 161 -13.06 -0.92 7.68
C HIS A 161 -13.00 -0.48 6.21
N LEU A 162 -13.66 -1.20 5.31
CA LEU A 162 -13.68 -0.88 3.87
C LEU A 162 -14.29 0.50 3.62
N LEU A 163 -15.40 0.82 4.30
CA LEU A 163 -16.05 2.13 4.21
C LEU A 163 -15.14 3.29 4.65
N LYS A 164 -14.28 3.08 5.65
CA LYS A 164 -13.36 4.11 6.16
C LYS A 164 -12.17 4.38 5.24
N HIS A 165 -11.77 3.41 4.43
CA HIS A 165 -10.52 3.47 3.66
C HIS A 165 -10.71 3.68 2.15
N SER A 166 -11.80 3.17 1.56
CA SER A 166 -12.37 3.48 0.22
C SER A 166 -13.03 2.23 -0.35
N LEU A 167 -14.21 2.37 -0.96
CA LEU A 167 -14.85 1.29 -1.75
C LEU A 167 -14.31 1.19 -3.18
N ASP A 168 -13.59 2.21 -3.66
CA ASP A 168 -12.98 2.26 -4.98
C ASP A 168 -11.67 1.43 -5.01
N SER A 169 -11.78 0.12 -4.82
CA SER A 169 -10.68 -0.82 -5.05
C SER A 169 -10.76 -1.37 -6.47
N SER A 170 -9.60 -1.57 -7.10
CA SER A 170 -9.50 -2.39 -8.31
C SER A 170 -10.04 -3.79 -8.05
N ALA A 171 -10.86 -4.27 -8.97
CA ALA A 171 -11.35 -5.64 -9.00
C ALA A 171 -10.19 -6.63 -9.21
N GLY A 172 -10.36 -7.86 -8.73
CA GLY A 172 -9.48 -8.97 -9.11
C GLY A 172 -9.76 -9.44 -10.54
N GLU A 173 -9.11 -10.54 -10.95
CA GLU A 173 -9.41 -11.21 -12.23
C GLU A 173 -10.88 -11.68 -12.32
N ASP A 174 -11.47 -11.97 -11.16
CA ASP A 174 -12.87 -12.37 -10.97
C ASP A 174 -13.88 -11.22 -11.10
N ALA A 175 -13.43 -10.00 -11.38
CA ALA A 175 -14.23 -8.78 -11.50
C ALA A 175 -15.02 -8.39 -10.22
N LEU A 176 -14.81 -9.08 -9.10
CA LEU A 176 -15.48 -8.75 -7.84
C LEU A 176 -14.80 -7.56 -7.16
N THR A 177 -15.62 -6.70 -6.57
CA THR A 177 -15.24 -5.45 -5.92
C THR A 177 -15.69 -5.41 -4.46
N TYR A 178 -15.26 -4.38 -3.73
CA TYR A 178 -15.75 -4.17 -2.37
C TYR A 178 -17.25 -3.86 -2.30
N ASN A 179 -17.88 -3.36 -3.38
CA ASN A 179 -19.33 -3.19 -3.40
C ASN A 179 -20.04 -4.54 -3.30
N ASP A 180 -19.54 -5.56 -4.00
CA ASP A 180 -20.11 -6.91 -3.94
C ASP A 180 -19.98 -7.50 -2.53
N VAL A 181 -18.86 -7.24 -1.85
CA VAL A 181 -18.66 -7.62 -0.43
C VAL A 181 -19.67 -6.93 0.49
N MET A 182 -20.05 -5.68 0.20
CA MET A 182 -21.03 -4.94 1.03
C MET A 182 -22.44 -5.53 0.93
N GLU A 183 -22.79 -6.12 -0.21
CA GLU A 183 -24.11 -6.72 -0.47
C GLU A 183 -24.31 -8.08 0.23
N ILE A 184 -23.23 -8.82 0.50
CA ILE A 184 -23.30 -10.15 1.11
C ILE A 184 -23.62 -10.04 2.60
N PRO A 185 -24.60 -10.79 3.15
CA PRO A 185 -24.87 -10.82 4.59
C PRO A 185 -23.64 -11.20 5.43
N ASN A 186 -23.53 -10.66 6.64
CA ASN A 186 -22.35 -10.92 7.49
C ASN A 186 -22.21 -12.41 7.88
N SER A 187 -23.33 -13.10 8.07
CA SER A 187 -23.37 -14.55 8.30
C SER A 187 -22.75 -15.33 7.15
N ASP A 188 -23.04 -14.91 5.92
CA ASP A 188 -22.60 -15.59 4.71
C ASP A 188 -21.13 -15.28 4.43
N LEU A 189 -20.68 -14.06 4.71
CA LEU A 189 -19.27 -13.69 4.67
C LEU A 189 -18.43 -14.55 5.63
N ALA A 190 -18.91 -14.76 6.85
CA ALA A 190 -18.23 -15.61 7.83
C ALA A 190 -18.04 -17.05 7.31
N HIS A 191 -19.05 -17.62 6.65
CA HIS A 191 -18.94 -18.93 6.01
C HIS A 191 -18.00 -18.92 4.80
N LEU A 192 -18.02 -17.88 3.99
CA LEU A 192 -17.16 -17.73 2.82
C LEU A 192 -15.67 -17.70 3.22
N TYR A 193 -15.30 -17.00 4.30
CA TYR A 193 -13.92 -16.98 4.79
C TYR A 193 -13.37 -18.37 5.18
N ARG A 194 -14.24 -19.36 5.40
CA ARG A 194 -13.86 -20.75 5.69
C ARG A 194 -13.62 -21.60 4.43
N ILE A 195 -14.22 -21.23 3.30
CA ILE A 195 -14.33 -22.10 2.10
C ILE A 195 -13.38 -21.67 0.98
N ILE A 196 -12.94 -20.41 0.95
CA ILE A 196 -12.37 -19.84 -0.28
C ILE A 196 -10.93 -20.30 -0.55
N ALA A 197 -10.76 -20.90 -1.74
CA ALA A 197 -9.51 -20.97 -2.47
C ALA A 197 -9.21 -19.62 -3.15
N LEU A 198 -7.95 -19.22 -3.02
CA LEU A 198 -7.31 -17.96 -3.38
C LEU A 198 -7.53 -17.54 -4.86
N GLU A 199 -8.00 -16.29 -5.07
CA GLU A 199 -7.73 -15.37 -6.23
C GLU A 199 -8.90 -14.36 -6.47
N SER A 200 -9.17 -13.47 -5.51
CA SER A 200 -10.31 -12.52 -5.59
C SER A 200 -10.20 -11.31 -4.64
N CYS A 201 -11.18 -10.39 -4.69
CA CYS A 201 -11.35 -9.37 -3.64
C CYS A 201 -11.55 -9.97 -2.25
N PHE A 202 -12.08 -11.21 -2.14
CA PHE A 202 -12.22 -11.90 -0.87
C PHE A 202 -10.88 -12.29 -0.26
N LEU A 203 -9.85 -12.55 -1.07
CA LEU A 203 -8.50 -12.77 -0.54
C LEU A 203 -7.97 -11.53 0.18
N LYS A 204 -8.20 -10.33 -0.37
CA LYS A 204 -7.82 -9.07 0.29
C LYS A 204 -8.55 -8.91 1.62
N VAL A 205 -9.81 -9.29 1.66
CA VAL A 205 -10.63 -9.23 2.88
C VAL A 205 -10.18 -10.28 3.92
N LEU A 206 -9.90 -11.51 3.50
CA LEU A 206 -9.42 -12.57 4.37
C LEU A 206 -8.04 -12.23 4.94
N THR A 207 -7.12 -11.74 4.11
CA THR A 207 -5.80 -11.26 4.56
C THR A 207 -5.91 -10.08 5.51
N LEU A 208 -6.89 -9.19 5.34
CA LEU A 208 -7.18 -8.12 6.28
C LEU A 208 -7.65 -8.66 7.65
N LEU A 209 -8.50 -9.69 7.66
CA LEU A 209 -8.96 -10.36 8.86
C LEU A 209 -7.82 -11.08 9.60
N ILE A 210 -7.00 -11.84 8.87
CA ILE A 210 -5.79 -12.47 9.40
C ILE A 210 -4.84 -11.40 9.98
N HIS A 211 -4.59 -10.33 9.23
CA HIS A 211 -3.76 -9.21 9.68
C HIS A 211 -4.29 -8.58 10.97
N ARG A 212 -5.61 -8.39 11.10
CA ARG A 212 -6.24 -7.88 12.32
C ARG A 212 -5.94 -8.79 13.52
N ARG A 213 -6.12 -10.11 13.38
CA ARG A 213 -5.85 -11.07 14.47
C ARG A 213 -4.38 -11.08 14.87
N ILE A 214 -3.47 -11.15 13.91
CA ILE A 214 -2.02 -11.09 14.16
C ILE A 214 -1.64 -9.78 14.86
N THR A 215 -2.23 -8.66 14.44
CA THR A 215 -1.96 -7.34 15.06
C THR A 215 -2.49 -7.28 16.50
N GLN A 216 -3.70 -7.81 16.76
CA GLN A 216 -4.27 -7.86 18.11
C GLN A 216 -3.43 -8.75 19.02
N TRP A 217 -3.01 -9.92 18.53
CA TRP A 217 -2.09 -10.81 19.25
C TRP A 217 -0.76 -10.11 19.56
N ALA A 218 -0.11 -9.52 18.56
CA ALA A 218 1.17 -8.85 18.74
C ALA A 218 1.07 -7.65 19.71
N ALA A 219 -0.07 -6.94 19.73
CA ALA A 219 -0.34 -5.88 20.69
C ALA A 219 -0.60 -6.43 22.09
N ALA A 220 -1.43 -7.46 22.24
CA ALA A 220 -1.75 -8.09 23.52
C ALA A 220 -0.51 -8.68 24.21
N ARG A 221 0.44 -9.18 23.42
CA ARG A 221 1.71 -9.74 23.91
C ARG A 221 2.84 -8.71 23.99
N GLY A 222 2.62 -7.47 23.58
CA GLY A 222 3.63 -6.40 23.65
C GLY A 222 4.83 -6.62 22.73
N PHE A 223 4.67 -7.35 21.61
CA PHE A 223 5.77 -7.62 20.68
C PHE A 223 6.14 -6.43 19.81
N ILE A 224 5.21 -5.49 19.61
CA ILE A 224 5.46 -4.27 18.82
C ILE A 224 5.95 -3.17 19.76
N PRO A 225 7.22 -2.75 19.65
CA PRO A 225 7.75 -1.72 20.52
C PRO A 225 7.17 -0.33 20.19
N ASP A 226 7.18 0.56 21.18
CA ASP A 226 6.59 1.91 21.05
C ASP A 226 7.27 2.80 20.01
N TRP A 227 8.53 2.53 19.68
CA TRP A 227 9.28 3.25 18.65
C TRP A 227 8.99 2.78 17.22
N GLN A 228 8.21 1.70 17.04
CA GLN A 228 7.78 1.23 15.73
C GLN A 228 6.48 1.94 15.29
N ASN A 229 6.60 2.78 14.26
CA ASN A 229 5.47 3.57 13.73
C ASN A 229 4.94 3.06 12.39
N GLY A 230 5.77 2.36 11.61
CA GLY A 230 5.38 1.88 10.28
C GLY A 230 4.22 0.90 10.37
N PHE A 231 3.23 1.07 9.50
CA PHE A 231 2.05 0.18 9.38
C PHE A 231 1.26 -0.04 10.67
N ARG A 232 1.38 0.85 11.65
CA ARG A 232 0.68 0.76 12.94
C ARG A 232 -0.47 1.75 13.01
N GLU A 233 -1.65 1.28 13.40
CA GLU A 233 -2.83 2.14 13.56
C GLU A 233 -2.53 3.28 14.54
N LYS A 234 -3.00 4.50 14.23
CA LYS A 234 -2.80 5.74 15.01
C LYS A 234 -1.37 6.30 15.00
N TYR A 235 -0.39 5.61 14.41
CA TYR A 235 0.95 6.15 14.19
C TYR A 235 1.06 6.75 12.79
N ARG A 236 1.82 7.84 12.67
CA ARG A 236 2.03 8.56 11.41
C ARG A 236 3.51 8.67 11.10
N THR A 237 3.82 8.79 9.81
CA THR A 237 5.20 8.96 9.32
C THR A 237 5.91 10.15 9.97
N ASN A 238 5.18 11.20 10.32
CA ASN A 238 5.73 12.43 10.91
C ASN A 238 6.20 12.27 12.36
N ASN A 239 5.77 11.21 13.06
CA ASN A 239 6.12 11.02 14.47
C ASN A 239 7.64 10.79 14.65
N ASN A 240 8.26 9.96 13.81
CA ASN A 240 9.70 9.66 13.93
C ASN A 240 10.61 10.86 13.62
N PRO A 241 10.40 11.62 12.52
CA PRO A 241 11.12 12.87 12.29
C PRO A 241 10.95 13.89 13.41
N PHE A 242 9.76 13.96 14.02
CA PHE A 242 9.52 14.84 15.17
C PHE A 242 10.36 14.42 16.39
N VAL A 243 10.38 13.13 16.74
CA VAL A 243 11.21 12.62 17.85
C VAL A 243 12.69 12.91 17.59
N LEU A 244 13.18 12.66 16.37
CA LEU A 244 14.57 12.95 16.00
C LEU A 244 14.90 14.45 16.11
N ARG A 245 13.97 15.32 15.69
CA ARG A 245 14.08 16.78 15.87
C ARG A 245 14.23 17.13 17.34
N CYS A 246 13.40 16.59 18.22
CA CYS A 246 13.46 16.83 19.67
C CYS A 246 14.79 16.37 20.26
N ILE A 247 15.27 15.17 19.92
CA ILE A 247 16.57 14.65 20.39
C ILE A 247 17.70 15.58 19.98
N ARG A 248 17.72 16.04 18.73
CA ARG A 248 18.75 16.94 18.23
C ARG A 248 18.71 18.30 18.92
N ASP A 249 17.52 18.88 19.11
CA ASP A 249 17.38 20.18 19.76
C ASP A 249 17.77 20.10 21.25
N TRP A 250 17.44 19.01 21.94
CA TRP A 250 17.92 18.73 23.30
C TRP A 250 19.44 18.58 23.38
N ALA A 251 20.05 17.81 22.48
CA ALA A 251 21.48 17.60 22.47
C ALA A 251 22.25 18.90 22.23
N ARG A 252 21.75 19.74 21.30
CA ARG A 252 22.30 21.08 21.05
C ARG A 252 22.29 21.97 22.29
N ALA A 253 21.19 21.94 23.06
CA ALA A 253 21.08 22.72 24.30
C ALA A 253 22.07 22.26 25.39
N HIS A 254 22.51 21.00 25.36
CA HIS A 254 23.44 20.42 26.33
C HIS A 254 24.88 20.29 25.81
N GLY A 255 25.19 20.88 24.65
CA GLY A 255 26.52 20.76 24.04
C GLY A 255 26.91 19.33 23.66
N LYS A 256 25.93 18.46 23.43
CA LYS A 256 26.13 17.05 23.03
C LYS A 256 25.96 16.88 21.52
N THR A 257 26.68 15.93 20.95
CA THR A 257 26.56 15.52 19.55
C THR A 257 25.64 14.32 19.43
N VAL A 258 24.74 14.34 18.44
CA VAL A 258 23.88 13.19 18.08
C VAL A 258 24.43 12.57 16.80
N TYR A 259 24.70 11.27 16.84
CA TYR A 259 25.04 10.47 15.67
C TYR A 259 23.81 9.67 15.26
N VAL A 260 23.49 9.67 13.96
CA VAL A 260 22.30 9.00 13.40
C VAL A 260 22.76 8.04 12.31
N ALA A 261 22.33 6.79 12.40
CA ALA A 261 22.47 5.81 11.32
C ALA A 261 21.11 5.66 10.61
N ALA A 262 21.08 5.95 9.32
CA ALA A 262 19.93 5.63 8.47
C ALA A 262 20.21 4.29 7.79
N ILE A 263 19.48 3.25 8.23
CA ILE A 263 19.61 1.89 7.71
C ILE A 263 18.33 1.59 6.92
N ASP A 264 18.50 1.16 5.68
CA ASP A 264 17.40 0.76 4.80
C ASP A 264 17.64 -0.66 4.28
N ALA A 265 16.58 -1.45 4.22
CA ALA A 265 16.64 -2.83 3.77
C ALA A 265 16.25 -2.91 2.30
N THR A 266 17.20 -3.30 1.45
CA THR A 266 16.93 -3.53 0.02
C THR A 266 15.95 -4.68 -0.15
N ASN A 267 14.84 -4.44 -0.86
CA ASN A 267 13.81 -5.45 -1.16
C ASN A 267 13.31 -6.20 0.09
N ALA A 268 12.94 -5.49 1.15
CA ALA A 268 12.57 -6.09 2.44
C ALA A 268 11.52 -7.23 2.36
N PHE A 269 10.42 -7.06 1.60
CA PHE A 269 9.44 -8.14 1.45
C PHE A 269 9.97 -9.30 0.61
N PRO A 270 10.49 -9.06 -0.62
CA PRO A 270 10.97 -10.17 -1.42
C PRO A 270 12.19 -10.90 -0.86
N SER A 271 13.02 -10.23 -0.06
CA SER A 271 14.22 -10.80 0.55
C SER A 271 13.96 -11.51 1.90
N THR A 272 12.71 -11.63 2.34
CA THR A 272 12.39 -12.26 3.63
C THR A 272 12.50 -13.78 3.52
N ASP A 273 13.32 -14.39 4.37
CA ASP A 273 13.44 -15.85 4.46
C ASP A 273 12.22 -16.45 5.17
N HIS A 274 11.34 -17.11 4.41
CA HIS A 274 10.08 -17.66 4.94
C HIS A 274 10.29 -18.68 6.08
N PRO A 275 11.22 -19.66 5.99
CA PRO A 275 11.46 -20.59 7.09
C PRO A 275 11.86 -19.88 8.39
N THR A 276 12.76 -18.89 8.32
CA THR A 276 13.14 -18.09 9.49
C THR A 276 11.96 -17.29 10.04
N LEU A 277 11.13 -16.70 9.17
CA LEU A 277 9.93 -15.96 9.59
C LEU A 277 8.95 -16.86 10.34
N TRP A 278 8.57 -17.99 9.74
CA TRP A 278 7.62 -18.94 10.34
C TRP A 278 8.14 -19.51 11.64
N LEU A 279 9.41 -19.92 11.69
CA LEU A 279 10.03 -20.37 12.92
C LEU A 279 10.02 -19.31 14.01
N LYS A 280 10.25 -18.04 13.66
CA LYS A 280 10.19 -16.93 14.63
C LYS A 280 8.77 -16.73 15.15
N LEU A 281 7.76 -16.76 14.29
CA LEU A 281 6.35 -16.62 14.69
C LEU A 281 5.90 -17.79 15.57
N ALA A 282 6.24 -19.02 15.19
CA ALA A 282 5.97 -20.22 16.00
C ALA A 282 6.61 -20.14 17.39
N LYS A 283 7.89 -19.72 17.46
CA LYS A 283 8.59 -19.49 18.75
C LYS A 283 7.98 -18.39 19.61
N LEU A 284 7.28 -17.43 18.99
CA LEU A 284 6.54 -16.39 19.71
C LEU A 284 5.16 -16.86 20.18
N GLY A 285 4.73 -18.07 19.80
CA GLY A 285 3.45 -18.66 20.18
C GLY A 285 2.33 -18.46 19.15
N MET A 286 2.68 -18.20 17.88
CA MET A 286 1.69 -18.28 16.80
C MET A 286 1.51 -19.74 16.39
N ALA A 287 0.32 -20.26 16.67
CA ALA A 287 -0.08 -21.64 16.40
C ALA A 287 -1.61 -21.69 16.28
N GLY A 288 -2.13 -22.54 15.39
CA GLY A 288 -3.55 -22.74 15.11
C GLY A 288 -3.87 -22.70 13.62
N PRO A 289 -5.14 -22.95 13.24
CA PRO A 289 -5.59 -23.07 11.85
C PRO A 289 -5.28 -21.89 10.91
N VAL A 290 -5.06 -20.69 11.46
CA VAL A 290 -4.67 -19.50 10.67
C VAL A 290 -3.21 -19.56 10.20
N SER A 291 -2.36 -20.33 10.89
CA SER A 291 -0.93 -20.48 10.60
C SER A 291 -0.52 -21.84 10.04
N ASP A 292 -1.44 -22.80 10.04
CA ASP A 292 -1.26 -24.17 9.55
C ASP A 292 -1.32 -24.26 8.01
#